data_AF-A0A3A8LKG6-F1
#
_entry.id   AF-A0A3A8LKG6-F1
#
_cell.length_a   1.000
_cell.length_b   1.000
_cell.length_c   1.000
_cell.angle_alpha   90.00
_cell.angle_beta   90.00
_cell.angle_gamma   90.00
#
_symmetry.space_group_name_H-M   'P 1'
#
loop_
_entity.id
_entity.type
_entity.pdbx_description
1 polymer ?
#
loop_
_entity_poly.entity_id
_entity_poly.type
_entity_poly.pdbx_seq_one_letter_code
_entity_poly.pdbx_strand_id
1 'polypeptide(L)'
;MKKVGIIDSGVEVAFLREHAIALEGAACFTLDLDAQVLETRSYERPELDAWRAGESALDLEDTHGHGTAILSILYDQVRPWPDVELYVARVLDQGVRGHSLCLVEALGWMLDEVGVDLLNLSLGTTLRALEVPMREVIDRAVARGAVIACAAGGVPTLPAQLESVVSVGDPALMERANPDVKVDHVVQEREVKLYMGGRWMQAPMTTSFACAVAVAGVLRDGCPPGWRR
;
A
#
# COMPACT_ATOMS: atom_id res chain seq x y z
N MET A 1 8.82 -11.64 13.66
CA MET A 1 9.17 -10.44 12.89
C MET A 1 7.86 -9.79 12.47
N LYS A 2 7.79 -8.46 12.32
CA LYS A 2 6.54 -7.82 11.86
C LYS A 2 6.51 -7.88 10.33
N LYS A 3 5.38 -8.31 9.76
CA LYS A 3 5.14 -8.32 8.32
C LYS A 3 4.44 -7.05 7.87
N VAL A 4 5.02 -6.36 6.90
CA VAL A 4 4.51 -5.09 6.36
C VAL A 4 4.17 -5.25 4.89
N GLY A 5 2.93 -4.93 4.53
CA GLY A 5 2.44 -4.97 3.17
C GLY A 5 2.25 -3.59 2.56
N ILE A 6 2.54 -3.47 1.26
CA ILE A 6 2.18 -2.33 0.42
C ILE A 6 1.42 -2.87 -0.79
N ILE A 7 0.20 -2.40 -1.03
CA ILE A 7 -0.52 -2.64 -2.30
C ILE A 7 -0.53 -1.32 -3.06
N ASP A 8 0.11 -1.27 -4.23
CA ASP A 8 0.25 -0.07 -5.06
C ASP A 8 0.67 -0.38 -6.53
N SER A 9 1.53 0.43 -7.13
CA SER A 9 2.04 0.37 -8.52
C SER A 9 3.34 -0.43 -8.68
N GLY A 10 3.84 -1.03 -7.60
CA GLY A 10 5.10 -1.78 -7.57
C GLY A 10 6.19 -1.04 -6.80
N VAL A 11 7.45 -1.38 -7.06
CA VAL A 11 8.62 -0.62 -6.56
C VAL A 11 9.75 -0.57 -7.61
N GLU A 12 10.51 0.53 -7.65
CA GLU A 12 11.70 0.65 -8.50
C GLU A 12 12.83 -0.25 -7.95
N VAL A 13 13.36 -1.14 -8.77
CA VAL A 13 14.47 -2.03 -8.38
C VAL A 13 15.73 -1.25 -7.99
N ALA A 14 15.92 -0.10 -8.63
CA ALA A 14 17.04 0.80 -8.36
C ALA A 14 17.01 1.33 -6.93
N PHE A 15 15.82 1.73 -6.44
CA PHE A 15 15.62 2.19 -5.07
C PHE A 15 15.93 1.10 -4.04
N LEU A 16 15.45 -0.12 -4.29
CA LEU A 16 15.73 -1.27 -3.42
C LEU A 16 17.24 -1.55 -3.33
N ARG A 17 17.95 -1.50 -4.46
CA ARG A 17 19.39 -1.73 -4.54
C ARG A 17 20.19 -0.63 -3.83
N GLU A 18 19.87 0.63 -4.10
CA GLU A 18 20.56 1.79 -3.50
C GLU A 18 20.48 1.78 -1.97
N HIS A 19 19.35 1.31 -1.44
CA HIS A 19 19.05 1.34 -0.01
C HIS A 19 19.15 -0.01 0.69
N ALA A 20 19.66 -1.04 0.00
CA ALA A 20 19.82 -2.39 0.53
C ALA A 20 18.52 -2.98 1.13
N ILE A 21 17.36 -2.62 0.58
CA ILE A 21 16.06 -3.14 1.00
C ILE A 21 15.86 -4.51 0.33
N ALA A 22 15.39 -5.49 1.10
CA ALA A 22 14.98 -6.79 0.61
C ALA A 22 13.47 -6.94 0.75
N LEU A 23 12.83 -7.52 -0.27
CA LEU A 23 11.44 -7.95 -0.18
C LEU A 23 11.42 -9.43 0.25
N GLU A 24 10.51 -9.80 1.14
CA GLU A 24 10.30 -11.19 1.54
C GLU A 24 9.43 -11.93 0.50
N GLY A 25 8.47 -11.23 -0.09
CA GLY A 25 7.63 -11.75 -1.15
C GLY A 25 6.94 -10.61 -1.90
N ALA A 26 6.56 -10.85 -3.15
CA ALA A 26 5.81 -9.87 -3.91
C ALA A 26 4.88 -10.55 -4.91
N ALA A 27 3.87 -9.83 -5.39
CA ALA A 27 2.97 -10.32 -6.41
C ALA A 27 2.50 -9.21 -7.36
N CYS A 28 2.19 -9.57 -8.60
CA CYS A 28 1.55 -8.71 -9.58
C CYS A 28 0.18 -9.26 -9.95
N PHE A 29 -0.82 -8.37 -9.99
CA PHE A 29 -2.20 -8.68 -10.34
C PHE A 29 -2.63 -7.82 -11.52
N THR A 30 -2.99 -8.48 -12.62
CA THR A 30 -3.48 -7.83 -13.84
C THR A 30 -4.80 -8.47 -14.29
N LEU A 31 -5.59 -7.73 -15.07
CA LEU A 31 -6.80 -8.27 -15.69
C LEU A 31 -6.64 -8.14 -17.21
N ASP A 32 -6.63 -9.27 -17.90
CA ASP A 32 -6.82 -9.31 -19.34
C ASP A 32 -8.32 -9.10 -19.61
N LEU A 33 -8.67 -7.93 -20.15
CA LEU A 33 -10.06 -7.57 -20.44
C LEU A 33 -10.64 -8.35 -21.63
N ASP A 34 -9.80 -8.76 -22.57
CA ASP A 34 -10.23 -9.49 -23.77
C ASP A 34 -10.49 -10.96 -23.41
N ALA A 35 -9.60 -11.56 -22.63
CA ALA A 35 -9.77 -12.92 -22.14
C ALA A 35 -10.70 -13.02 -20.91
N GLN A 36 -10.99 -11.91 -20.24
CA GLN A 36 -11.68 -11.85 -18.95
C GLN A 36 -11.01 -12.73 -17.87
N VAL A 37 -9.67 -12.78 -17.91
CA VAL A 37 -8.86 -13.59 -17.00
C VAL A 37 -8.07 -12.67 -16.08
N LEU A 38 -8.19 -12.91 -14.78
CA LEU A 38 -7.31 -12.31 -13.79
C LEU A 38 -6.01 -13.11 -13.74
N GLU A 39 -4.90 -12.44 -14.00
CA GLU A 39 -3.58 -13.03 -13.89
C GLU A 39 -2.94 -12.64 -12.57
N THR A 40 -2.37 -13.63 -11.89
CA THR A 40 -1.57 -13.44 -10.68
C THR A 40 -0.21 -14.05 -10.89
N ARG A 41 0.84 -13.28 -10.59
CA ARG A 41 2.22 -13.76 -10.55
C ARG A 41 2.81 -13.42 -9.21
N SER A 42 3.05 -14.42 -8.37
CA SER A 42 3.80 -14.27 -7.13
C SER A 42 5.29 -14.55 -7.37
N TYR A 43 6.13 -13.90 -6.58
CA TYR A 43 7.57 -13.96 -6.67
C TYR A 43 8.15 -14.26 -5.29
N GLU A 44 8.98 -15.30 -5.23
CA GLU A 44 9.65 -15.72 -4.01
C GLU A 44 11.04 -15.08 -3.90
N ARG A 45 11.62 -15.13 -2.70
CA ARG A 45 12.91 -14.52 -2.38
C ARG A 45 14.03 -14.75 -3.42
N PRO A 46 14.26 -15.96 -3.98
CA PRO A 46 15.30 -16.15 -5.00
C PRO A 46 15.07 -15.33 -6.28
N GLU A 47 13.83 -15.20 -6.73
CA GLU A 47 13.48 -14.42 -7.93
C GLU A 47 13.63 -12.92 -7.66
N LEU A 48 13.23 -12.48 -6.46
CA LEU A 48 13.36 -11.10 -6.00
C LEU A 48 14.83 -10.68 -5.84
N ASP A 49 15.67 -11.58 -5.33
CA ASP A 49 17.11 -11.33 -5.20
C ASP A 49 17.79 -11.26 -6.57
N ALA A 50 17.45 -12.16 -7.51
CA ALA A 50 17.93 -12.11 -8.89
C ALA A 50 17.50 -10.79 -9.60
N TRP A 51 16.25 -10.38 -9.41
CA TRP A 51 15.74 -9.11 -9.94
C TRP A 51 16.49 -7.91 -9.36
N ARG A 52 16.66 -7.87 -8.04
CA ARG A 52 17.43 -6.83 -7.35
C ARG A 52 18.89 -6.78 -7.80
N ALA A 53 19.49 -7.94 -8.09
CA ALA A 53 20.84 -8.05 -8.66
C ALA A 53 20.93 -7.61 -10.14
N GLY A 54 19.79 -7.47 -10.83
CA GLY A 54 19.73 -7.13 -12.25
C GLY A 54 19.91 -8.34 -13.18
N GLU A 55 19.71 -9.55 -12.65
CA GLU A 55 19.85 -10.82 -13.37
C GLU A 55 18.54 -11.27 -14.03
N SER A 56 17.40 -10.74 -13.58
CA SER A 56 16.07 -10.99 -14.13
C SER A 56 15.25 -9.70 -14.21
N ALA A 57 14.14 -9.75 -14.95
CA ALA A 57 13.11 -8.72 -14.96
C ALA A 57 11.81 -9.33 -14.41
N LEU A 58 11.13 -8.61 -13.53
CA LEU A 58 9.85 -9.00 -12.96
C LEU A 58 8.79 -7.94 -13.26
N ASP A 59 7.52 -8.34 -13.28
CA ASP A 59 6.37 -7.43 -13.43
C ASP A 59 6.05 -6.68 -12.13
N LEU A 60 7.10 -6.24 -11.42
CA LEU A 60 7.04 -5.47 -10.17
C LEU A 60 7.62 -4.07 -10.31
N GLU A 61 8.33 -3.79 -11.41
CA GLU A 61 8.97 -2.51 -11.63
C GLU A 61 7.93 -1.38 -11.62
N ASP A 62 8.07 -0.50 -10.64
CA ASP A 62 7.28 0.72 -10.58
C ASP A 62 7.77 1.69 -11.62
N THR A 63 6.88 1.97 -12.55
CA THR A 63 7.16 2.72 -13.77
C THR A 63 6.35 4.03 -13.78
N HIS A 64 5.46 4.19 -12.80
CA HIS A 64 4.82 5.45 -12.46
C HIS A 64 5.60 6.21 -11.37
N GLY A 65 6.07 5.50 -10.32
CA GLY A 65 6.82 6.03 -9.19
C GLY A 65 6.03 6.18 -7.89
N HIS A 66 4.73 5.85 -7.86
CA HIS A 66 3.86 6.10 -6.69
C HIS A 66 4.11 5.05 -5.61
N GLY A 67 4.20 3.77 -5.97
CA GLY A 67 4.50 2.70 -5.01
C GLY A 67 5.90 2.84 -4.42
N THR A 68 6.86 3.27 -5.24
CA THR A 68 8.21 3.64 -4.80
C THR A 68 8.18 4.84 -3.86
N ALA A 69 7.37 5.86 -4.16
CA ALA A 69 7.19 7.00 -3.27
C ALA A 69 6.63 6.56 -1.91
N ILE A 70 5.61 5.69 -1.87
CA ILE A 70 5.08 5.12 -0.62
C ILE A 70 6.17 4.40 0.18
N LEU A 71 6.89 3.46 -0.44
CA LEU A 71 7.98 2.75 0.24
C LEU A 71 9.07 3.71 0.73
N SER A 72 9.40 4.72 -0.07
CA SER A 72 10.43 5.69 0.28
C SER A 72 10.08 6.56 1.48
N ILE A 73 8.79 6.89 1.65
CA ILE A 73 8.29 7.63 2.83
C ILE A 73 8.44 6.77 4.07
N LEU A 74 8.00 5.50 4.01
CA LEU A 74 8.20 4.55 5.11
C LEU A 74 9.69 4.46 5.46
N TYR A 75 10.53 4.26 4.43
CA TYR A 75 11.97 4.17 4.60
C TYR A 75 12.52 5.44 5.27
N ASP A 76 12.32 6.63 4.71
CA ASP A 76 12.86 7.90 5.25
C ASP A 76 12.40 8.19 6.69
N GLN A 77 11.14 7.91 7.02
CA GLN A 77 10.58 8.24 8.33
C GLN A 77 10.87 7.22 9.45
N VAL A 78 11.19 5.98 9.09
CA VAL A 78 11.51 4.92 10.04
C VAL A 78 13.02 4.65 9.99
N ARG A 79 13.76 5.39 10.83
CA ARG A 79 15.22 5.32 10.93
C ARG A 79 15.66 5.06 12.37
N PRO A 80 16.55 4.07 12.61
CA PRO A 80 17.01 3.04 11.66
C PRO A 80 15.87 2.15 11.15
N TRP A 81 16.03 1.56 9.95
CA TRP A 81 15.03 0.65 9.40
C TRP A 81 14.88 -0.58 10.31
N PRO A 82 13.65 -0.93 10.76
CA PRO A 82 13.44 -2.01 11.71
C PRO A 82 13.56 -3.38 11.04
N ASP A 83 13.69 -4.42 11.86
CA ASP A 83 13.64 -5.81 11.41
C ASP A 83 12.21 -6.21 11.06
N VAL A 84 11.85 -6.04 9.77
CA VAL A 84 10.52 -6.29 9.22
C VAL A 84 10.61 -7.07 7.92
N GLU A 85 9.63 -7.94 7.69
CA GLU A 85 9.43 -8.63 6.41
C GLU A 85 8.56 -7.73 5.53
N LEU A 86 9.10 -7.27 4.41
CA LEU A 86 8.41 -6.35 3.51
C LEU A 86 7.81 -7.09 2.32
N TYR A 87 6.52 -6.87 2.07
CA TYR A 87 5.77 -7.46 0.97
C TYR A 87 5.15 -6.37 0.08
N VAL A 88 5.18 -6.59 -1.24
CA VAL A 88 4.64 -5.65 -2.23
C VAL A 88 3.69 -6.37 -3.17
N ALA A 89 2.48 -5.82 -3.32
CA ALA A 89 1.56 -6.23 -4.37
C ALA A 89 1.37 -5.09 -5.37
N ARG A 90 1.66 -5.36 -6.64
CA ARG A 90 1.42 -4.43 -7.74
C ARG A 90 0.05 -4.69 -8.37
N VAL A 91 -0.82 -3.68 -8.30
CA VAL A 91 -2.18 -3.71 -8.86
C VAL A 91 -2.48 -2.53 -9.79
N LEU A 92 -1.57 -1.54 -9.84
CA LEU A 92 -1.71 -0.32 -10.65
C LEU A 92 -0.73 -0.32 -11.83
N ASP A 93 -1.20 0.21 -12.95
CA ASP A 93 -0.42 0.44 -14.16
C ASP A 93 0.31 1.81 -14.16
N GLN A 94 0.93 2.13 -15.31
CA GLN A 94 1.63 3.39 -15.56
C GLN A 94 0.82 4.66 -15.30
N GLY A 95 -0.50 4.56 -15.46
CA GLY A 95 -1.45 5.65 -15.29
C GLY A 95 -2.05 5.71 -13.90
N VAL A 96 -1.55 4.93 -12.93
CA VAL A 96 -2.14 4.75 -11.59
C VAL A 96 -3.56 4.20 -11.69
N ARG A 97 -3.79 3.30 -12.64
CA ARG A 97 -5.09 2.64 -12.83
C ARG A 97 -4.94 1.15 -12.60
N GLY A 98 -5.92 0.60 -11.90
CA GLY A 98 -6.01 -0.83 -11.64
C GLY A 98 -7.47 -1.25 -11.71
N HIS A 99 -7.70 -2.50 -12.10
CA HIS A 99 -9.04 -3.04 -12.05
C HIS A 99 -9.41 -3.36 -10.60
N SER A 100 -10.63 -3.02 -10.16
CA SER A 100 -11.01 -3.21 -8.76
C SER A 100 -11.03 -4.69 -8.32
N LEU A 101 -11.14 -5.64 -9.26
CA LEU A 101 -10.95 -7.07 -8.98
C LEU A 101 -9.49 -7.40 -8.61
N CYS A 102 -8.51 -6.80 -9.26
CA CYS A 102 -7.09 -6.98 -8.90
C CYS A 102 -6.82 -6.51 -7.46
N LEU A 103 -7.51 -5.46 -7.00
CA LEU A 103 -7.42 -5.03 -5.61
C LEU A 103 -8.01 -6.08 -4.63
N VAL A 104 -9.14 -6.71 -4.96
CA VAL A 104 -9.73 -7.77 -4.11
C VAL A 104 -8.79 -8.97 -4.01
N GLU A 105 -8.24 -9.43 -5.14
CA GLU A 105 -7.29 -10.55 -5.15
C GLU A 105 -5.99 -10.20 -4.42
N ALA A 106 -5.46 -8.98 -4.61
CA ALA A 106 -4.27 -8.53 -3.88
C ALA A 106 -4.52 -8.43 -2.38
N LEU A 107 -5.72 -8.01 -1.94
CA LEU A 107 -6.10 -8.06 -0.52
C LEU A 107 -6.12 -9.50 -0.02
N GLY A 108 -6.68 -10.44 -0.78
CA GLY A 108 -6.68 -11.86 -0.44
C GLY A 108 -5.25 -12.40 -0.24
N TRP A 109 -4.38 -12.18 -1.22
CA TRP A 109 -2.98 -12.59 -1.14
C TRP A 109 -2.25 -11.95 0.05
N MET A 110 -2.36 -10.62 0.21
CA MET A 110 -1.63 -9.88 1.24
C MET A 110 -2.11 -10.21 2.66
N LEU A 111 -3.42 -10.41 2.86
CA LEU A 111 -4.04 -10.53 4.18
C LEU A 111 -4.33 -11.97 4.62
N ASP A 112 -4.64 -12.88 3.69
CA ASP A 112 -4.94 -14.28 4.00
C ASP A 112 -3.77 -15.22 3.71
N GLU A 113 -3.06 -15.05 2.58
CA GLU A 113 -1.92 -15.93 2.24
C GLU A 113 -0.63 -15.50 2.94
N VAL A 114 -0.24 -14.23 2.77
CA VAL A 114 0.96 -13.67 3.41
C VAL A 114 0.72 -13.44 4.91
N GLY A 115 -0.47 -12.91 5.25
CA GLY A 115 -0.86 -12.58 6.60
C GLY A 115 -0.07 -11.41 7.19
N VAL A 116 -0.04 -10.26 6.50
CA VAL A 116 0.69 -9.08 7.01
C VAL A 116 0.08 -8.51 8.29
N ASP A 117 0.93 -8.00 9.19
CA ASP A 117 0.51 -7.36 10.45
C ASP A 117 0.11 -5.90 10.24
N LEU A 118 0.68 -5.26 9.22
CA LEU A 118 0.46 -3.84 8.90
C LEU A 118 0.41 -3.67 7.38
N LEU A 119 -0.69 -3.12 6.88
CA LEU A 119 -0.91 -2.88 5.46
C LEU A 119 -1.06 -1.38 5.18
N ASN A 120 -0.23 -0.86 4.28
CA ASN A 120 -0.44 0.42 3.62
C ASN A 120 -1.23 0.20 2.31
N LEU A 121 -2.39 0.83 2.20
CA LEU A 121 -3.18 0.86 0.98
C LEU A 121 -3.41 2.30 0.52
N SER A 122 -2.75 2.71 -0.56
CA SER A 122 -2.82 4.08 -1.09
C SER A 122 -3.68 4.18 -2.36
N LEU A 123 -4.76 3.40 -2.42
CA LEU A 123 -5.76 3.39 -3.49
C LEU A 123 -7.13 2.95 -2.98
N GLY A 124 -8.18 3.15 -3.77
CA GLY A 124 -9.51 2.67 -3.47
C GLY A 124 -10.46 2.73 -4.66
N THR A 125 -11.68 2.22 -4.48
CA THR A 125 -12.71 2.16 -5.52
C THR A 125 -14.05 2.68 -5.02
N THR A 126 -14.86 3.22 -5.92
CA THR A 126 -16.26 3.59 -5.63
C THR A 126 -17.23 2.43 -5.90
N LEU A 127 -16.74 1.28 -6.38
CA LEU A 127 -17.55 0.13 -6.75
C LEU A 127 -18.09 -0.61 -5.53
N ARG A 128 -19.30 -0.22 -5.08
CA ARG A 128 -19.96 -0.79 -3.89
C ARG A 128 -20.21 -2.30 -3.95
N ALA A 129 -20.29 -2.89 -5.14
CA ALA A 129 -20.45 -4.33 -5.30
C ALA A 129 -19.30 -5.15 -4.67
N LEU A 130 -18.13 -4.53 -4.47
CA LEU A 130 -16.96 -5.20 -3.87
C LEU A 130 -16.89 -5.05 -2.35
N GLU A 131 -17.87 -4.40 -1.72
CA GLU A 131 -17.86 -4.18 -0.27
C GLU A 131 -17.84 -5.49 0.52
N VAL A 132 -18.69 -6.45 0.15
CA VAL A 132 -18.77 -7.75 0.83
C VAL A 132 -17.44 -8.51 0.74
N PRO A 133 -16.87 -8.79 -0.45
CA PRO A 133 -15.62 -9.53 -0.54
C PRO A 133 -14.43 -8.80 0.12
N MET A 134 -14.34 -7.47 0.00
CA MET A 134 -13.29 -6.72 0.68
C MET A 134 -13.42 -6.80 2.21
N ARG A 135 -14.64 -6.58 2.73
CA ARG A 135 -14.91 -6.64 4.16
C ARG A 135 -14.61 -8.01 4.74
N GLU A 136 -15.00 -9.09 4.06
CA GLU A 136 -14.74 -10.45 4.53
C GLU A 136 -13.25 -10.73 4.73
N VAL A 137 -12.40 -10.34 3.77
CA VAL A 137 -10.94 -10.53 3.86
C VAL A 137 -10.34 -9.64 4.94
N ILE A 138 -10.73 -8.36 4.96
CA ILE A 138 -10.20 -7.36 5.90
C ILE A 138 -10.59 -7.68 7.34
N ASP A 139 -11.86 -7.99 7.61
CA ASP A 139 -12.34 -8.29 8.96
C ASP A 139 -11.66 -9.54 9.53
N ARG A 140 -11.41 -10.57 8.70
CA ARG A 140 -10.65 -11.75 9.12
C ARG A 140 -9.22 -11.40 9.53
N ALA A 141 -8.54 -10.54 8.77
CA ALA A 141 -7.17 -10.14 9.07
C ALA A 141 -7.09 -9.25 10.32
N VAL A 142 -8.03 -8.29 10.45
CA VAL A 142 -8.14 -7.42 11.62
C VAL A 142 -8.45 -8.24 12.88
N ALA A 143 -9.31 -9.26 12.80
CA ALA A 143 -9.57 -10.19 13.90
C ALA A 143 -8.32 -10.97 14.36
N ARG A 144 -7.30 -11.12 13.49
CA ARG A 144 -5.98 -11.70 13.84
C ARG A 144 -4.99 -10.65 14.36
N GLY A 145 -5.38 -9.39 14.41
CA GLY A 145 -4.57 -8.26 14.90
C GLY A 145 -3.86 -7.46 13.81
N ALA A 146 -4.17 -7.68 12.53
CA ALA A 146 -3.64 -6.86 11.44
C ALA A 146 -4.19 -5.42 11.52
N VAL A 147 -3.37 -4.45 11.13
CA VAL A 147 -3.74 -3.04 11.04
C VAL A 147 -3.73 -2.64 9.57
N ILE A 148 -4.85 -2.13 9.08
CA ILE A 148 -5.00 -1.78 7.67
C ILE A 148 -5.24 -0.27 7.60
N ALA A 149 -4.24 0.46 7.11
CA ALA A 149 -4.35 1.88 6.84
C ALA A 149 -4.64 2.10 5.36
N CYS A 150 -5.68 2.88 5.07
CA CYS A 150 -6.10 3.17 3.71
C CYS A 150 -6.20 4.68 3.49
N ALA A 151 -5.69 5.18 2.37
CA ALA A 151 -5.87 6.57 1.98
C ALA A 151 -7.36 6.88 1.77
N ALA A 152 -7.83 7.96 2.40
CA ALA A 152 -9.18 8.47 2.22
C ALA A 152 -9.32 9.16 0.86
N GLY A 153 -10.49 9.01 0.23
CA GLY A 153 -10.87 9.72 -0.99
C GLY A 153 -11.74 10.96 -0.71
N GLY A 154 -11.85 11.87 -1.69
CA GLY A 154 -12.78 13.02 -1.60
C GLY A 154 -14.27 12.62 -1.56
N VAL A 155 -14.57 11.38 -1.93
CA VAL A 155 -15.88 10.74 -1.82
C VAL A 155 -15.72 9.39 -1.11
N PRO A 156 -16.80 8.77 -0.61
CA PRO A 156 -16.73 7.44 -0.01
C PRO A 156 -16.13 6.38 -0.95
N THR A 157 -14.97 5.83 -0.58
CA THR A 157 -14.27 4.77 -1.30
C THR A 157 -14.06 3.52 -0.45
N LEU A 158 -14.02 2.36 -1.09
CA LEU A 158 -13.65 1.09 -0.49
C LEU A 158 -12.16 0.81 -0.74
N PRO A 159 -11.43 0.21 0.23
CA PRO A 159 -11.94 -0.23 1.53
C PRO A 159 -11.88 0.83 2.64
N ALA A 160 -11.44 2.07 2.37
CA ALA A 160 -11.32 3.15 3.38
C ALA A 160 -12.60 3.37 4.22
N GLN A 161 -13.78 3.15 3.64
CA GLN A 161 -15.07 3.29 4.31
C GLN A 161 -15.48 2.11 5.20
N LEU A 162 -14.74 1.01 5.18
CA LEU A 162 -15.03 -0.13 6.05
C LEU A 162 -14.65 0.22 7.49
N GLU A 163 -15.47 -0.22 8.45
CA GLU A 163 -15.26 0.09 9.86
C GLU A 163 -13.89 -0.38 10.35
N SER A 164 -13.50 -1.61 9.98
CA SER A 164 -12.23 -2.26 10.35
C SER A 164 -10.97 -1.62 9.74
N VAL A 165 -11.12 -0.68 8.80
CA VAL A 165 -10.00 -0.01 8.13
C VAL A 165 -9.74 1.35 8.76
N VAL A 166 -8.48 1.68 9.02
CA VAL A 166 -8.11 3.03 9.43
C VAL A 166 -8.02 3.91 8.19
N SER A 167 -9.00 4.79 8.01
CA SER A 167 -9.04 5.76 6.92
C SER A 167 -8.15 6.97 7.24
N VAL A 168 -7.16 7.25 6.40
CA VAL A 168 -6.15 8.29 6.61
C VAL A 168 -6.34 9.46 5.64
N GLY A 169 -6.51 10.66 6.18
CA GLY A 169 -6.64 11.90 5.43
C GLY A 169 -5.45 12.85 5.60
N ASP A 170 -5.47 13.91 4.81
CA ASP A 170 -4.57 15.07 4.92
C ASP A 170 -5.41 16.36 5.17
N PRO A 171 -4.79 17.52 5.47
CA PRO A 171 -5.54 18.74 5.74
C PRO A 171 -6.34 19.22 4.53
N ALA A 172 -5.81 19.01 3.33
CA ALA A 172 -6.45 19.41 2.08
C ALA A 172 -7.75 18.65 1.81
N LEU A 173 -7.81 17.35 2.14
CA LEU A 173 -9.01 16.54 2.09
C LEU A 173 -10.05 17.06 3.08
N MET A 174 -9.65 17.34 4.33
CA MET A 174 -10.59 17.78 5.37
C MET A 174 -11.34 19.07 5.03
N GLU A 175 -10.76 19.92 4.19
CA GLU A 175 -11.42 21.15 3.70
C GLU A 175 -12.48 20.89 2.62
N ARG A 176 -12.42 19.76 1.90
CA ARG A 176 -13.20 19.52 0.67
C ARG A 176 -14.00 18.22 0.64
N ALA A 177 -13.79 17.32 1.60
CA ALA A 177 -14.38 15.98 1.58
C ALA A 177 -15.91 16.05 1.73
N ASN A 178 -16.59 15.10 1.10
CA ASN A 178 -18.01 14.90 1.38
C ASN A 178 -18.22 14.55 2.87
N PRO A 179 -19.32 14.98 3.51
CA PRO A 179 -19.59 14.69 4.92
C PRO A 179 -19.62 13.19 5.27
N ASP A 180 -19.94 12.35 4.29
CA ASP A 180 -20.01 10.90 4.44
C ASP A 180 -18.62 10.23 4.31
N VAL A 181 -17.54 10.99 4.10
CA VAL A 181 -16.18 10.46 4.06
C VAL A 181 -15.73 10.12 5.48
N LYS A 182 -15.50 8.83 5.75
CA LYS A 182 -14.86 8.37 6.97
C LYS A 182 -13.39 8.79 6.95
N VAL A 183 -12.94 9.47 7.99
CA VAL A 183 -11.53 9.78 8.24
C VAL A 183 -11.25 9.50 9.71
N ASP A 184 -10.38 8.53 9.98
CA ASP A 184 -10.04 8.08 11.33
C ASP A 184 -8.75 8.74 11.84
N HIS A 185 -7.88 9.16 10.93
CA HIS A 185 -6.62 9.82 11.24
C HIS A 185 -6.27 10.88 10.20
N VAL A 186 -5.70 12.00 10.65
CA VAL A 186 -5.25 13.09 9.77
C VAL A 186 -3.79 13.41 10.06
N VAL A 187 -2.94 13.22 9.06
CA VAL A 187 -1.55 13.68 9.08
C VAL A 187 -1.54 15.20 8.88
N GLN A 188 -0.86 15.95 9.75
CA GLN A 188 -0.94 17.41 9.79
C GLN A 188 0.11 18.10 8.91
N GLU A 189 1.17 17.38 8.59
CA GLU A 189 2.26 17.79 7.73
C GLU A 189 1.74 18.14 6.33
N ARG A 190 2.24 19.24 5.77
CA ARG A 190 1.83 19.74 4.46
C ARG A 190 2.70 19.26 3.32
N GLU A 191 3.89 18.76 3.64
CA GLU A 191 4.87 18.26 2.70
C GLU A 191 5.55 17.03 3.29
N VAL A 192 6.09 16.19 2.43
CA VAL A 192 6.79 14.98 2.80
C VAL A 192 7.94 14.72 1.84
N LYS A 193 9.02 14.19 2.38
CA LYS A 193 10.17 13.78 1.60
C LYS A 193 9.92 12.39 1.04
N LEU A 194 10.09 12.25 -0.26
CA LEU A 194 9.89 10.99 -0.98
C LEU A 194 10.89 10.83 -2.11
N TYR A 195 11.04 9.62 -2.61
CA TYR A 195 11.81 9.27 -3.79
C TYR A 195 10.86 8.93 -4.93
N MET A 196 11.00 9.61 -6.06
CA MET A 196 10.18 9.37 -7.25
C MET A 196 10.93 9.85 -8.50
N GLY A 197 10.97 9.03 -9.55
CA GLY A 197 11.65 9.37 -10.80
C GLY A 197 13.16 9.51 -10.64
N GLY A 198 13.78 8.59 -9.89
CA GLY A 198 15.24 8.53 -9.76
C GLY A 198 15.87 9.50 -8.76
N ARG A 199 15.09 10.22 -7.94
CA ARG A 199 15.62 11.21 -7.00
C ARG A 199 14.74 11.42 -5.78
N TRP A 200 15.37 11.84 -4.69
CA TRP A 200 14.69 12.39 -3.52
C TRP A 200 14.18 13.81 -3.79
N MET A 201 12.96 14.10 -3.34
CA MET A 201 12.33 15.41 -3.45
C MET A 201 11.39 15.68 -2.26
N GLN A 202 11.13 16.96 -2.02
CA GLN A 202 9.98 17.35 -1.20
C GLN A 202 8.76 17.46 -2.09
N ALA A 203 7.65 16.88 -1.65
CA ALA A 203 6.38 16.90 -2.35
C ALA A 203 5.25 17.39 -1.42
N PRO A 204 4.23 18.07 -1.96
CA PRO A 204 3.01 18.35 -1.22
C PRO A 204 2.36 17.06 -0.70
N MET A 205 1.78 17.14 0.50
CA MET A 205 1.04 16.04 1.08
C MET A 205 -0.17 15.67 0.20
N THR A 206 -0.41 14.38 0.09
CA THR A 206 -1.63 13.79 -0.47
C THR A 206 -2.16 12.77 0.52
N THR A 207 -3.39 12.29 0.38
CA THR A 207 -3.93 11.23 1.26
C THR A 207 -3.16 9.92 1.12
N SER A 208 -2.64 9.61 -0.07
CA SER A 208 -1.73 8.47 -0.31
C SER A 208 -0.45 8.58 0.50
N PHE A 209 0.17 9.76 0.52
CA PHE A 209 1.40 9.99 1.28
C PHE A 209 1.14 10.09 2.77
N ALA A 210 0.02 10.68 3.19
CA ALA A 210 -0.43 10.71 4.58
C ALA A 210 -0.63 9.30 5.12
N CYS A 211 -1.21 8.39 4.32
CA CYS A 211 -1.31 6.97 4.68
C CYS A 211 0.07 6.37 4.98
N ALA A 212 1.06 6.62 4.10
CA ALA A 212 2.43 6.15 4.28
C ALA A 212 3.10 6.72 5.54
N VAL A 213 2.92 8.03 5.80
CA VAL A 213 3.41 8.69 7.04
C VAL A 213 2.78 8.04 8.27
N ALA A 214 1.48 7.77 8.25
CA ALA A 214 0.78 7.21 9.39
C ALA A 214 1.20 5.75 9.65
N VAL A 215 1.39 4.95 8.59
CA VAL A 215 1.97 3.60 8.67
C VAL A 215 3.40 3.62 9.21
N ALA A 216 4.23 4.58 8.76
CA ALA A 216 5.56 4.80 9.30
C ALA A 216 5.52 5.12 10.82
N GLY A 217 4.55 5.92 11.26
CA GLY A 217 4.28 6.15 12.68
C GLY A 217 3.98 4.86 13.45
N VAL A 218 3.16 3.96 12.90
CA VAL A 218 2.88 2.64 13.52
C VAL A 218 4.13 1.76 13.61
N LEU A 219 5.02 1.85 12.62
CA LEU A 219 6.28 1.11 12.64
C LEU A 219 7.27 1.65 13.67
N ARG A 220 7.36 2.97 13.81
CA ARG A 220 8.28 3.65 14.71
C ARG A 220 7.81 3.64 16.16
N ASP A 221 6.54 3.98 16.39
CA ASP A 221 6.00 4.32 17.71
C ASP A 221 5.03 3.26 18.25
N GLY A 222 4.65 2.29 17.40
CA GLY A 222 3.64 1.29 17.70
C GLY A 222 2.23 1.70 17.28
N CYS A 223 1.30 0.74 17.31
CA CYS A 223 -0.07 0.98 16.85
C CYS A 223 -0.86 1.81 17.88
N PRO A 224 -1.51 2.92 17.47
CA PRO A 224 -2.37 3.69 18.36
C PRO A 224 -3.52 2.84 18.94
N PRO A 225 -3.97 3.10 20.19
CA PRO A 225 -5.02 2.29 20.84
C PRO A 225 -6.33 2.18 20.05
N GLY A 226 -6.70 3.19 19.26
CA GLY A 226 -7.94 3.22 18.48
C GLY A 226 -7.86 2.61 17.08
N TRP A 227 -6.69 2.10 16.68
CA TRP A 227 -6.47 1.53 15.33
C TRP A 227 -6.64 0.02 15.30
N ARG A 228 -6.59 -0.65 16.46
CA ARG A 228 -6.96 -2.05 16.59
C ARG A 228 -8.46 -2.12 16.86
N ARG A 229 -9.23 -2.48 15.84
CA ARG A 229 -10.69 -2.62 15.91
C ARG A 229 -11.10 -4.08 16.02
#